data_AF-A0A354UYY1-F1
#
_entry.id   AF-A0A354UYY1-F1
#
_cell.length_a   1.000
_cell.length_b   1.000
_cell.length_c   1.000
_cell.angle_alpha   90.00
_cell.angle_beta   90.00
_cell.angle_gamma   90.00
#
_symmetry.space_group_name_H-M   'P 1'
#
loop_
_entity.id
_entity.type
_entity.pdbx_description
1 polymer ?
#
loop_
_entity_poly.entity_id
_entity_poly.type
_entity_poly.pdbx_seq_one_letter_code
_entity_poly.pdbx_strand_id
1 'polypeptide(L)'
;TIGHVHSGALGWVAFIVFGSLYYLIPVLWNRKALYSVRLVAWHYWIATLGIVLYIVAMWVAGIMEGLMWRAYDKFGFLQYSFVESVVAIHPFFVIRLLGGVFFLIGGLLMVFNVFMTITSESTERPRERLIAPAVLAGA
;
A
#
# COMPACT_ATOMS: atom_id res chain seq x y z
N THR A 1 -13.77 14.49 -3.35
CA THR A 1 -13.19 13.59 -4.39
C THR A 1 -11.94 12.82 -3.95
N ILE A 2 -11.29 13.17 -2.83
CA ILE A 2 -10.04 12.52 -2.34
C ILE A 2 -10.21 11.01 -2.08
N GLY A 3 -11.34 10.59 -1.50
CA GLY A 3 -11.61 9.17 -1.21
C GLY A 3 -11.62 8.29 -2.47
N HIS A 4 -12.22 8.78 -3.56
CA HIS A 4 -12.22 8.09 -4.84
C HIS A 4 -10.80 7.91 -5.41
N VAL A 5 -10.01 8.99 -5.44
CA VAL A 5 -8.63 8.94 -5.94
C VAL A 5 -7.80 7.93 -5.16
N HIS A 6 -7.88 7.94 -3.83
CA HIS A 6 -7.07 7.04 -3.00
C HIS A 6 -7.57 5.59 -3.05
N SER A 7 -8.87 5.36 -3.27
CA SER A 7 -9.37 4.00 -3.53
C SER A 7 -8.76 3.38 -4.80
N GLY A 8 -8.57 4.17 -5.86
CA GLY A 8 -7.90 3.71 -7.08
C GLY A 8 -6.37 3.66 -6.94
N ALA A 9 -5.76 4.73 -6.43
CA ALA A 9 -4.30 4.83 -6.33
C ALA A 9 -3.72 3.79 -5.35
N LEU A 10 -4.28 3.71 -4.13
CA LEU A 10 -3.76 2.80 -3.10
C LEU A 10 -4.39 1.41 -3.22
N GLY A 11 -5.70 1.34 -3.43
CA GLY A 11 -6.45 0.07 -3.46
C GLY A 11 -6.23 -0.76 -4.74
N TRP A 12 -5.92 -0.11 -5.87
CA TRP A 12 -5.71 -0.80 -7.15
C TRP A 12 -4.26 -0.69 -7.63
N VAL A 13 -3.80 0.52 -7.98
CA VAL A 13 -2.50 0.71 -8.64
C VAL A 13 -1.36 0.21 -7.75
N ALA A 14 -1.33 0.64 -6.49
CA ALA A 14 -0.24 0.26 -5.58
C ALA A 14 -0.21 -1.25 -5.31
N PHE A 15 -1.36 -1.90 -5.07
CA PHE A 15 -1.40 -3.35 -4.81
C PHE A 15 -0.96 -4.19 -6.02
N ILE A 16 -1.34 -3.79 -7.24
CA ILE A 16 -0.86 -4.46 -8.45
C ILE A 16 0.65 -4.32 -8.54
N VAL A 17 1.17 -3.11 -8.40
CA VAL A 17 2.62 -2.85 -8.45
C VAL A 17 3.35 -3.63 -7.37
N PHE A 18 2.86 -3.65 -6.13
CA PHE A 18 3.46 -4.41 -5.04
C PHE A 18 3.48 -5.92 -5.34
N GLY A 19 2.36 -6.47 -5.83
CA GLY A 19 2.28 -7.87 -6.22
C GLY A 19 3.26 -8.21 -7.36
N SER A 20 3.32 -7.37 -8.39
CA SER A 20 4.27 -7.52 -9.50
C SER A 20 5.72 -7.46 -9.03
N LEU A 21 6.07 -6.54 -8.13
CA LEU A 21 7.43 -6.43 -7.58
C LEU A 21 7.80 -7.65 -6.75
N TYR A 22 6.90 -8.15 -5.91
CA TYR A 22 7.14 -9.36 -5.12
C TYR A 22 7.42 -10.59 -5.99
N TYR A 23 6.81 -10.67 -7.17
CA TYR A 23 7.11 -11.73 -8.13
C TYR A 23 8.40 -11.48 -8.92
N LEU A 24 8.58 -10.27 -9.46
CA LEU A 24 9.68 -9.95 -10.37
C LEU A 24 11.04 -9.90 -9.69
N ILE A 25 11.12 -9.39 -8.46
CA ILE A 25 12.42 -9.14 -7.81
C ILE A 25 13.25 -10.41 -7.62
N PRO A 26 12.71 -11.53 -7.08
CA PRO A 26 13.48 -12.78 -7.02
C PRO A 26 13.93 -13.29 -8.39
N VAL A 27 13.12 -13.09 -9.44
CA VAL A 27 13.44 -13.52 -10.80
C VAL A 27 14.62 -12.69 -11.35
N LEU A 28 14.55 -11.36 -11.24
CA LEU A 28 15.55 -10.44 -11.76
C LEU A 28 16.90 -10.57 -11.04
N TRP A 29 16.89 -10.84 -9.73
CA TRP A 29 18.12 -11.06 -8.94
C TRP A 29 18.55 -12.52 -8.85
N ASN A 30 17.95 -13.41 -9.65
CA ASN A 30 18.23 -14.85 -9.67
C ASN A 30 18.22 -15.50 -8.27
N ARG A 31 17.24 -15.12 -7.44
CA ARG A 31 17.01 -15.62 -6.08
C ARG A 31 16.00 -16.76 -6.08
N LYS A 32 16.12 -17.71 -5.14
CA LYS A 32 15.21 -18.87 -5.04
C LYS A 32 13.78 -18.43 -4.74
N ALA A 33 13.64 -17.49 -3.82
CA ALA A 33 12.39 -16.95 -3.35
C ALA A 33 12.62 -15.58 -2.69
N LEU A 34 11.54 -14.91 -2.30
CA LEU A 34 11.60 -13.76 -1.39
C LEU A 34 12.17 -14.18 -0.03
N TYR A 35 12.80 -13.22 0.66
CA TYR A 35 13.37 -13.44 1.99
C TYR A 35 12.33 -13.94 3.01
N SER A 36 11.14 -13.32 3.05
CA SER A 36 10.07 -13.78 3.92
C SER A 36 8.68 -13.56 3.31
N VAL A 37 7.94 -14.65 3.11
CA VAL A 37 6.53 -14.62 2.72
C VAL A 37 5.65 -14.08 3.85
N ARG A 38 6.06 -14.26 5.12
CA ARG A 38 5.31 -13.71 6.27
C ARG A 38 5.35 -12.18 6.27
N LEU A 39 6.47 -11.57 5.87
CA LEU A 39 6.55 -10.11 5.73
C LEU A 39 5.66 -9.59 4.61
N VAL A 40 5.47 -10.36 3.53
CA VAL A 40 4.50 -10.04 2.48
C VAL A 40 3.08 -10.01 3.04
N ALA A 41 2.70 -11.02 3.84
CA ALA A 41 1.40 -11.06 4.49
C ALA A 41 1.21 -9.89 5.48
N TRP A 42 2.23 -9.53 6.27
CA TRP A 42 2.18 -8.35 7.13
C TRP A 42 2.03 -7.05 6.37
N HIS A 43 2.79 -6.86 5.28
CA HIS A 43 2.61 -5.72 4.38
C HIS A 43 1.16 -5.67 3.89
N TYR A 44 0.64 -6.78 3.36
CA TYR A 44 -0.74 -6.85 2.85
C TYR A 44 -1.77 -6.41 3.89
N TRP A 45 -1.74 -6.96 5.10
CA TRP A 45 -2.72 -6.64 6.13
C TRP A 45 -2.62 -5.20 6.64
N ILE A 46 -1.40 -4.72 6.89
CA ILE A 46 -1.18 -3.34 7.36
C ILE A 46 -1.60 -2.33 6.29
N ALA A 47 -1.22 -2.56 5.03
CA ALA A 47 -1.61 -1.71 3.91
C ALA A 47 -3.13 -1.73 3.69
N THR A 48 -3.76 -2.89 3.76
CA THR A 48 -5.22 -3.04 3.60
C THR A 48 -5.97 -2.29 4.69
N LEU A 49 -5.56 -2.46 5.96
CA LEU A 49 -6.15 -1.74 7.08
C LEU A 49 -5.99 -0.23 6.92
N GLY A 50 -4.80 0.23 6.52
CA GLY A 50 -4.53 1.64 6.27
C GLY A 50 -5.43 2.24 5.19
N ILE A 51 -5.65 1.50 4.09
CA ILE A 51 -6.53 1.92 2.99
C ILE A 51 -7.98 1.98 3.42
N VAL A 52 -8.49 0.97 4.12
CA VAL A 52 -9.88 0.95 4.60
C VAL A 52 -10.13 2.15 5.52
N LEU A 53 -9.24 2.42 6.48
CA LEU A 53 -9.33 3.59 7.34
C LEU A 53 -9.34 4.90 6.54
N TYR A 54 -8.46 5.02 5.54
CA TYR A 54 -8.37 6.21 4.69
C TYR A 54 -9.68 6.44 3.91
N ILE A 55 -10.16 5.41 3.20
CA ILE A 55 -11.34 5.53 2.32
C ILE A 55 -12.58 5.86 3.15
N VAL A 56 -12.80 5.14 4.25
CA VAL A 56 -13.96 5.35 5.12
C VAL A 56 -13.96 6.77 5.68
N ALA A 57 -12.82 7.25 6.19
CA ALA A 57 -12.71 8.63 6.69
C ALA A 57 -13.05 9.67 5.62
N MET A 58 -12.57 9.48 4.40
CA MET A 58 -12.83 10.42 3.29
C MET A 58 -14.24 10.35 2.73
N TRP A 59 -14.90 9.19 2.82
CA TRP A 59 -16.32 9.08 2.48
C TRP A 59 -17.18 9.83 3.49
N VAL A 60 -16.96 9.62 4.79
CA VAL A 60 -17.73 10.31 5.83
C VAL A 60 -17.50 11.82 5.77
N ALA A 61 -16.24 12.26 5.63
CA ALA A 61 -15.91 13.68 5.48
C ALA A 61 -16.60 14.31 4.26
N GLY A 62 -16.53 13.65 3.10
CA GLY A 62 -17.14 14.18 1.87
C GLY A 62 -18.67 14.24 1.91
N ILE A 63 -19.32 13.24 2.54
CA ILE A 63 -20.78 13.27 2.75
C ILE A 63 -21.15 14.40 3.72
N MET A 64 -20.39 14.58 4.81
CA MET A 64 -20.62 15.62 5.80
C MET A 64 -20.45 17.03 5.21
N GLU A 65 -19.35 17.32 4.51
CA GLU A 65 -19.16 18.59 3.79
C GLU A 65 -20.31 18.84 2.81
N GLY A 66 -20.62 17.85 1.98
CA GLY A 66 -21.67 17.95 0.98
C GLY A 66 -23.07 18.14 1.57
N LEU A 67 -23.35 17.63 2.77
CA LEU A 67 -24.61 17.85 3.50
C LEU A 67 -24.64 19.25 4.13
N MET A 68 -23.56 19.69 4.77
CA MET A 68 -23.49 20.98 5.45
C MET A 68 -23.57 22.15 4.47
N TRP A 69 -22.92 22.05 3.30
CA TRP A 69 -22.94 23.11 2.29
C TRP A 69 -24.29 23.31 1.60
N ARG A 70 -25.20 22.32 1.69
CA ARG A 70 -26.57 22.41 1.15
C ARG A 70 -27.64 22.43 2.23
N ALA A 71 -27.26 22.61 3.49
CA ALA A 71 -28.20 22.68 4.59
C ALA A 71 -28.81 24.08 4.61
N TYR A 72 -30.11 24.15 4.31
CA TYR A 72 -30.90 25.37 4.42
C TYR A 72 -31.88 25.23 5.59
N ASP A 73 -32.08 26.31 6.33
CA ASP A 73 -33.08 26.38 7.38
C ASP A 73 -34.50 26.55 6.81
N LYS A 74 -35.50 26.63 7.70
CA LYS A 74 -36.92 26.81 7.32
C LYS A 74 -37.21 28.15 6.63
N PHE A 75 -36.28 29.10 6.70
CA PHE A 75 -36.38 30.44 6.12
C PHE A 75 -35.54 30.59 4.84
N GLY A 76 -34.84 29.53 4.42
CA GLY A 76 -34.01 29.50 3.22
C GLY A 76 -32.59 30.05 3.42
N PHE A 77 -32.16 30.32 4.66
CA PHE A 77 -30.78 30.71 4.97
C PHE A 77 -29.87 29.49 5.11
N LEU A 78 -28.58 29.68 4.87
CA LEU A 78 -27.59 28.62 5.04
C LEU A 78 -27.44 28.30 6.52
N GLN A 79 -27.67 27.04 6.89
CA GLN A 79 -27.71 26.59 8.28
C GLN A 79 -26.31 26.53 8.92
N TYR A 80 -25.27 26.27 8.11
CA TYR A 80 -23.88 26.18 8.55
C TYR A 80 -23.01 27.14 7.74
N SER A 81 -22.10 27.82 8.42
CA SER A 81 -21.00 28.54 7.80
C SER A 81 -19.94 27.59 7.25
N PHE A 82 -19.11 28.08 6.32
CA PHE A 82 -18.01 27.29 5.77
C PHE A 82 -17.02 26.83 6.86
N VAL A 83 -16.71 27.69 7.83
CA VAL A 83 -15.77 27.37 8.91
C VAL A 83 -16.28 26.21 9.77
N GLU A 84 -17.58 26.15 10.06
CA GLU A 84 -18.17 25.03 10.80
C GLU A 84 -18.03 23.70 10.05
N SER A 85 -18.16 23.70 8.72
CA SER A 85 -17.93 22.50 7.93
C SER A 85 -16.48 22.01 8.00
N VAL A 86 -15.51 22.92 8.01
CA VAL A 86 -14.07 22.60 8.11
C VAL A 86 -13.74 22.04 9.49
N VAL A 87 -14.31 22.61 10.56
CA VAL A 87 -14.11 22.12 11.92
C VAL A 87 -14.73 20.73 12.09
N ALA A 88 -15.92 20.50 11.53
CA ALA A 88 -16.63 19.23 11.62
C ALA A 88 -15.85 18.07 10.98
N ILE A 89 -15.12 18.32 9.89
CA ILE A 89 -14.36 17.26 9.21
C ILE A 89 -12.94 17.03 9.74
N HIS A 90 -12.43 17.92 10.60
CA HIS A 90 -11.07 17.82 11.11
C HIS A 90 -10.71 16.44 11.71
N PRO A 91 -11.58 15.77 12.50
CA PRO A 91 -11.29 14.43 13.01
C PRO A 91 -11.02 13.41 11.90
N PHE A 92 -11.70 13.51 10.75
CA PHE A 92 -11.49 12.59 9.64
C PHE A 92 -10.14 12.81 8.95
N PHE A 93 -9.56 14.02 8.99
CA PHE A 93 -8.20 14.24 8.51
C PHE A 93 -7.14 13.57 9.39
N VAL A 94 -7.40 13.45 10.69
CA VAL A 94 -6.52 12.69 11.60
C VAL A 94 -6.59 11.20 11.27
N ILE A 95 -7.80 10.65 11.09
CA ILE A 95 -7.98 9.24 10.71
C ILE A 95 -7.33 8.95 9.35
N ARG A 96 -7.46 9.88 8.39
CA ARG A 96 -6.80 9.81 7.09
C ARG A 96 -5.28 9.72 7.23
N LEU A 97 -4.69 10.57 8.07
CA LEU A 97 -3.24 10.55 8.33
C LEU A 97 -2.82 9.20 8.91
N LEU A 98 -3.57 8.68 9.89
CA LEU A 98 -3.31 7.36 10.49
C LEU A 98 -3.38 6.24 9.45
N GLY A 99 -4.40 6.25 8.58
CA GLY A 99 -4.51 5.29 7.47
C GLY A 99 -3.31 5.37 6.51
N GLY A 100 -2.87 6.59 6.17
CA GLY A 100 -1.68 6.81 5.36
C GLY A 100 -0.38 6.33 6.03
N VAL A 101 -0.25 6.52 7.34
CA VAL A 101 0.91 6.04 8.12
C VAL A 101 0.95 4.51 8.13
N PHE A 102 -0.17 3.82 8.34
CA PHE A 102 -0.21 2.37 8.22
C PHE A 102 0.22 1.92 6.83
N PHE A 103 -0.32 2.53 5.77
CA PHE A 103 0.08 2.20 4.41
C PHE A 103 1.59 2.40 4.17
N LEU A 104 2.16 3.50 4.68
CA LEU A 104 3.59 3.78 4.60
C LEU A 104 4.42 2.73 5.36
N ILE A 105 4.01 2.33 6.56
CA ILE A 105 4.66 1.26 7.34
C ILE A 105 4.65 -0.05 6.54
N GLY A 106 3.53 -0.38 5.89
CA GLY A 106 3.43 -1.52 4.98
C GLY A 106 4.47 -1.44 3.84
N GLY A 107 4.59 -0.28 3.20
CA GLY A 107 5.60 -0.03 2.18
C GLY A 107 7.04 -0.17 2.68
N LEU A 108 7.34 0.30 3.90
CA LEU A 108 8.66 0.12 4.52
C LEU A 108 8.98 -1.36 4.78
N LEU A 109 7.99 -2.16 5.19
CA LEU A 109 8.16 -3.61 5.31
C LEU A 109 8.46 -4.27 3.96
N MET A 110 7.83 -3.81 2.87
CA MET A 110 8.15 -4.28 1.53
C MET A 110 9.60 -3.96 1.16
N VAL A 111 10.03 -2.71 1.33
CA VAL A 111 11.39 -2.27 1.01
C VAL A 111 12.41 -3.10 1.80
N PHE A 112 12.16 -3.31 3.09
CA PHE A 112 13.02 -4.16 3.92
C PHE A 112 13.08 -5.61 3.41
N ASN A 113 11.93 -6.23 3.10
CA ASN A 113 11.88 -7.60 2.60
C ASN A 113 12.57 -7.76 1.24
N VAL A 114 12.40 -6.78 0.35
CA VAL A 114 13.07 -6.71 -0.95
C VAL A 114 14.57 -6.56 -0.78
N PHE A 115 15.01 -5.63 0.07
CA PHE A 115 16.42 -5.41 0.34
C PHE A 115 17.09 -6.69 0.85
N MET A 116 16.47 -7.35 1.83
CA MET A 116 16.97 -8.64 2.36
C MET A 116 16.91 -9.76 1.32
N THR A 117 15.94 -9.74 0.40
CA THR A 117 15.90 -10.71 -0.71
C THR A 117 17.12 -10.57 -1.62
N ILE A 118 17.56 -9.33 -1.87
CA ILE A 118 18.67 -9.02 -2.76
C ILE A 118 20.04 -9.26 -2.11
N THR A 119 20.17 -9.03 -0.80
CA THR A 119 21.48 -9.08 -0.11
C THR A 119 21.73 -10.35 0.68
N SER A 120 20.69 -11.10 1.06
CA SER A 120 20.85 -12.30 1.89
C SER A 120 21.38 -13.50 1.11
N GLU A 121 22.32 -14.23 1.70
CA GLU A 121 22.79 -15.53 1.20
C GLU A 121 21.69 -16.60 1.24
N SER A 122 20.73 -16.48 2.18
CA SER A 122 19.64 -17.45 2.35
C SER A 122 18.72 -17.55 1.13
N THR A 123 18.69 -16.52 0.29
CA THR A 123 17.86 -16.47 -0.93
C THR A 123 18.65 -16.84 -2.18
N GLU A 124 19.96 -17.11 -2.09
CA GLU A 124 20.79 -17.48 -3.25
C GLU A 124 20.32 -18.79 -3.89
N ARG A 125 20.15 -18.76 -5.22
CA ARG A 125 20.00 -20.00 -5.99
C ARG A 125 21.29 -20.80 -5.90
N PRO A 126 21.24 -22.13 -5.73
CA PRO A 126 22.44 -22.92 -5.73
C PRO A 126 23.03 -22.72 -7.12
N ARG A 127 24.29 -22.27 -7.19
CA ARG A 127 24.97 -22.13 -8.47
C ARG A 127 24.96 -23.52 -9.10
N GLU A 128 24.22 -23.67 -10.20
CA GLU A 128 24.25 -24.88 -10.99
C GLU A 128 25.73 -25.13 -11.28
N ARG A 129 26.29 -26.18 -10.67
CA ARG A 129 27.65 -26.60 -11.04
C ARG A 129 27.51 -26.93 -12.51
N LEU A 130 28.08 -26.08 -13.36
CA LEU A 130 28.36 -26.44 -14.74
C LEU A 130 29.22 -27.70 -14.63
N ILE A 131 28.57 -28.86 -14.71
CA ILE A 131 29.26 -30.12 -14.90
C ILE A 131 29.80 -29.98 -16.31
N ALA A 132 31.05 -29.52 -16.42
CA ALA A 132 31.75 -29.54 -17.69
C ALA A 132 31.64 -30.98 -18.20
N PRO A 133 31.11 -31.20 -19.43
CA PRO A 133 30.97 -32.55 -19.93
C PRO A 133 32.35 -33.19 -19.92
N ALA A 134 32.48 -34.32 -19.22
CA ALA A 134 33.70 -35.11 -19.08
C ALA A 134 34.10 -35.80 -20.39
N VAL A 135 34.00 -35.11 -21.52
CA VAL A 135 34.10 -35.66 -22.88
C VAL A 135 35.49 -35.42 -23.50
N LEU A 136 36.44 -34.83 -22.77
CA LEU A 136 37.80 -34.57 -23.30
C LEU A 136 38.94 -35.33 -22.58
N ALA A 137 38.63 -36.38 -21.80
CA ALA A 137 39.65 -37.18 -21.08
C ALA A 137 39.91 -38.56 -21.72
N GLY A 138 39.61 -38.72 -23.01
CA GLY A 138 39.87 -39.96 -23.76
C GLY A 138 40.38 -39.65 -25.16
N ALA A 139 41.60 -39.14 -25.25
CA ALA A 139 42.41 -39.05 -26.46
C ALA A 139 43.72 -39.79 -26.22
#